data_AF-A0A2G6ITL5-F1
#
_entry.id   AF-A0A2G6ITL5-F1
#
_cell.length_a   1.000
_cell.length_b   1.000
_cell.length_c   1.000
_cell.angle_alpha   90.00
_cell.angle_beta   90.00
_cell.angle_gamma   90.00
#
_symmetry.space_group_name_H-M   'P 1'
#
loop_
_entity.id
_entity.type
_entity.pdbx_description
1 polymer ?
#
loop_
_entity_poly.entity_id
_entity_poly.type
_entity_poly.pdbx_seq_one_letter_code
_entity_poly.pdbx_strand_id
1 'polypeptide(L)'
;MKFRRFGIVGSAILLLLGVWGGAMQAGTREKVGTGYLCRMHSRTGNWIAPDILIVDNRKTGKLYVSDEVILAFKGKAVEGVVSQRGANRIAFTWTFGPVVDGRKMVVEAVKYRASLDLNTKAVRVIVQPDGKSRGRTGGHVDNNSDFRGTGSCSTFDAVAS
;
A
#
# COMPACT_ATOMS: atom_id res chain seq x y z
N MET A 1 12.91 -94.50 1.53
CA MET A 1 14.15 -93.69 1.54
C MET A 1 14.40 -93.07 0.17
N LYS A 2 14.22 -91.75 0.01
CA LYS A 2 15.00 -90.93 -0.94
C LYS A 2 14.69 -89.44 -0.73
N PHE A 3 15.68 -88.73 -0.17
CA PHE A 3 15.73 -87.27 -0.05
C PHE A 3 15.96 -86.63 -1.42
N ARG A 4 15.21 -85.57 -1.75
CA ARG A 4 15.58 -84.45 -2.66
C ARG A 4 14.63 -83.28 -2.35
N ARG A 5 14.97 -82.00 -2.41
CA ARG A 5 16.20 -81.18 -2.41
C ARG A 5 15.67 -79.76 -2.08
N PHE A 6 16.33 -79.05 -1.17
CA PHE A 6 16.03 -77.65 -0.85
C PHE A 6 16.36 -76.75 -2.04
N GLY A 7 15.42 -75.87 -2.42
CA GLY A 7 15.64 -74.75 -3.33
C GLY A 7 15.39 -73.45 -2.58
N ILE A 8 16.48 -72.78 -2.20
CA ILE A 8 16.47 -71.44 -1.60
C ILE A 8 16.22 -70.46 -2.73
N VAL A 9 15.02 -69.88 -2.81
CA VAL A 9 14.73 -68.76 -3.70
C VAL A 9 15.03 -67.48 -2.93
N GLY A 10 16.14 -66.83 -3.29
CA GLY A 10 16.56 -65.56 -2.72
C GLY A 10 15.61 -64.43 -3.10
N SER A 11 14.97 -63.84 -2.10
CA SER A 11 14.21 -62.58 -2.25
C SER A 11 15.18 -61.42 -2.40
N ALA A 12 15.26 -60.88 -3.61
CA ALA A 12 15.90 -59.59 -3.89
C ALA A 12 15.04 -58.48 -3.29
N ILE A 13 15.51 -57.88 -2.20
CA ILE A 13 14.96 -56.67 -1.61
C ILE A 13 15.36 -55.49 -2.52
N LEU A 14 14.43 -55.06 -3.37
CA LEU A 14 14.56 -53.79 -4.11
C LEU A 14 14.33 -52.65 -3.11
N LEU A 15 15.42 -52.01 -2.70
CA LEU A 15 15.39 -50.71 -2.02
C LEU A 15 14.97 -49.64 -3.02
N LEU A 16 13.66 -49.39 -3.11
CA LEU A 16 13.12 -48.18 -3.73
C LEU A 16 13.52 -46.99 -2.84
N LEU A 17 14.66 -46.38 -3.16
CA LEU A 17 15.01 -45.04 -2.70
C LEU A 17 13.98 -44.08 -3.31
N GLY A 18 12.85 -43.92 -2.62
CA GLY A 18 11.88 -42.88 -2.91
C GLY A 18 12.56 -41.54 -2.75
N VAL A 19 12.86 -40.89 -3.87
CA VAL A 19 13.21 -39.47 -3.90
C VAL A 19 11.96 -38.72 -3.44
N TRP A 20 11.93 -38.35 -2.15
CA TRP A 20 10.95 -37.40 -1.63
C TRP A 20 11.30 -36.04 -2.23
N GLY A 21 10.84 -35.81 -3.46
CA GLY A 21 10.72 -34.47 -4.01
C GLY A 21 9.74 -33.71 -3.14
N GLY A 22 10.25 -32.97 -2.16
CA GLY A 22 9.46 -32.03 -1.38
C GLY A 22 8.86 -31.02 -2.35
N ALA A 23 7.61 -31.22 -2.74
CA ALA A 23 6.84 -30.21 -3.44
C ALA A 23 6.82 -28.98 -2.54
N MET A 24 7.59 -27.96 -2.89
CA MET A 24 7.51 -26.67 -2.22
C MET A 24 6.07 -26.18 -2.38
N GLN A 25 5.29 -26.27 -1.31
CA GLN A 25 3.97 -25.67 -1.25
C GLN A 25 4.16 -24.17 -1.37
N ALA A 26 3.89 -23.65 -2.57
CA ALA A 26 3.69 -22.24 -2.77
C ALA A 26 2.50 -21.83 -1.92
N GLY A 27 2.77 -21.29 -0.72
CA GLY A 27 1.74 -20.80 0.17
C GLY A 27 0.87 -19.80 -0.56
N THR A 28 -0.44 -20.05 -0.60
CA THR A 28 -1.40 -19.11 -1.16
C THR A 28 -1.40 -17.86 -0.29
N ARG A 29 -0.87 -16.75 -0.82
CA ARG A 29 -0.90 -15.47 -0.10
C ARG A 29 -2.32 -14.93 -0.12
N GLU A 30 -2.93 -14.82 1.06
CA GLU A 30 -4.26 -14.22 1.21
C GLU A 30 -4.18 -12.74 0.80
N LYS A 31 -4.96 -12.37 -0.22
CA LYS A 31 -5.15 -10.98 -0.61
C LYS A 31 -5.92 -10.26 0.48
N VAL A 32 -5.26 -9.38 1.22
CA VAL A 32 -5.87 -8.58 2.29
C VAL A 32 -6.34 -7.21 1.82
N GLY A 33 -5.94 -6.78 0.62
CA GLY A 33 -6.30 -5.45 0.11
C GLY A 33 -5.88 -5.15 -1.31
N THR A 34 -5.87 -3.86 -1.64
CA THR A 34 -5.42 -3.33 -2.94
C THR A 34 -4.47 -2.18 -2.71
N GLY A 35 -3.29 -2.25 -3.32
CA GLY A 35 -2.35 -1.15 -3.43
C GLY A 35 -2.58 -0.34 -4.71
N TYR A 36 -2.41 0.97 -4.61
CA TYR A 36 -2.45 1.92 -5.72
C TYR A 36 -1.15 2.72 -5.68
N LEU A 37 -0.27 2.52 -6.66
CA LEU A 37 0.92 3.35 -6.85
C LEU A 37 0.60 4.41 -7.90
N CYS A 38 0.43 5.64 -7.45
CA CYS A 38 -0.03 6.76 -8.26
C CYS A 38 1.13 7.66 -8.64
N ARG A 39 1.34 7.86 -9.93
CA ARG A 39 2.31 8.81 -10.47
C ARG A 39 1.60 10.08 -10.94
N MET A 40 2.01 11.22 -10.40
CA MET A 40 1.41 12.53 -10.62
C MET A 40 2.08 13.22 -11.82
N HIS A 41 1.29 13.57 -12.83
CA HIS A 41 1.77 14.18 -14.08
C HIS A 41 1.69 15.71 -14.06
N SER A 42 0.70 16.26 -13.35
CA SER A 42 0.51 17.70 -13.18
C SER A 42 0.24 17.99 -11.71
N ARG A 43 0.87 19.04 -11.17
CA ARG A 43 0.81 19.43 -9.76
C ARG A 43 0.92 20.94 -9.63
N THR A 44 0.11 21.54 -8.76
CA THR A 44 0.30 22.91 -8.28
C THR A 44 0.95 22.86 -6.89
N GLY A 45 2.09 23.53 -6.73
CA GLY A 45 2.86 23.54 -5.48
C GLY A 45 3.60 22.22 -5.16
N ASN A 46 4.28 22.21 -4.00
CA ASN A 46 5.16 21.12 -3.58
C ASN A 46 4.55 20.18 -2.53
N TRP A 47 3.26 20.37 -2.18
CA TRP A 47 2.57 19.59 -1.15
C TRP A 47 2.02 18.24 -1.65
N ILE A 48 2.12 17.99 -2.96
CA ILE A 48 1.74 16.73 -3.59
C ILE A 48 3.02 16.10 -4.13
N ALA A 49 3.39 14.93 -3.62
CA ALA A 49 4.55 14.20 -4.12
C ALA A 49 4.37 13.72 -5.57
N PRO A 50 5.46 13.49 -6.33
CA PRO A 50 5.39 12.87 -7.66
C PRO A 50 4.80 11.46 -7.62
N ASP A 51 5.14 10.67 -6.60
CA ASP A 51 4.65 9.31 -6.41
C ASP A 51 3.94 9.18 -5.06
N ILE A 52 2.73 8.61 -5.07
CA ILE A 52 1.91 8.39 -3.88
C ILE A 52 1.48 6.92 -3.85
N LEU A 53 1.83 6.23 -2.77
CA LEU A 53 1.37 4.88 -2.49
C LEU A 53 0.16 4.93 -1.56
N ILE A 54 -0.95 4.33 -2.00
CA ILE A 54 -2.18 4.16 -1.22
C ILE A 54 -2.45 2.67 -1.07
N VAL A 55 -2.60 2.18 0.16
CA VAL A 55 -2.94 0.78 0.46
C VAL A 55 -4.28 0.72 1.16
N ASP A 56 -5.27 0.16 0.47
CA ASP A 56 -6.63 -0.11 0.96
C ASP A 56 -6.68 -1.54 1.52
N ASN A 57 -6.51 -1.67 2.84
CA ASN A 57 -6.61 -2.95 3.54
C ASN A 57 -8.09 -3.26 3.82
N ARG A 58 -8.70 -4.08 2.97
CA ARG A 58 -10.13 -4.41 3.07
C ARG A 58 -10.45 -5.31 4.26
N LYS A 59 -9.46 -6.06 4.77
CA LYS A 59 -9.62 -6.91 5.95
C LYS A 59 -9.79 -6.09 7.22
N THR A 60 -9.03 -5.01 7.36
CA THR A 60 -9.07 -4.14 8.55
C THR A 60 -9.92 -2.89 8.35
N GLY A 61 -10.33 -2.59 7.11
CA GLY A 61 -10.98 -1.33 6.75
C GLY A 61 -10.05 -0.12 6.83
N LYS A 62 -8.74 -0.32 7.03
CA LYS A 62 -7.75 0.75 7.15
C LYS A 62 -7.19 1.16 5.79
N LEU A 63 -6.93 2.44 5.63
CA LEU A 63 -6.18 3.00 4.52
C LEU A 63 -4.81 3.46 5.03
N TYR A 64 -3.75 3.11 4.32
CA TYR A 64 -2.40 3.62 4.58
C TYR A 64 -1.92 4.41 3.37
N VAL A 65 -1.36 5.59 3.61
CA VAL A 65 -0.82 6.45 2.56
C VAL A 65 0.64 6.74 2.86
N SER A 66 1.50 6.59 1.84
CA SER A 66 2.92 6.87 1.93
C SER A 66 3.39 7.60 0.69
N ASP A 67 4.19 8.63 0.88
CA ASP A 67 4.88 9.37 -0.17
C ASP A 67 6.18 9.96 0.40
N GLU A 68 6.99 10.59 -0.45
CA GLU A 68 8.28 11.16 -0.02
C GLU A 68 8.14 12.25 1.05
N VAL A 69 7.07 13.05 1.02
CA VAL A 69 6.83 14.12 1.99
C VAL A 69 6.46 13.51 3.34
N ILE A 70 5.51 12.58 3.34
CA ILE A 70 5.10 11.83 4.53
C ILE A 70 6.30 11.14 5.17
N LEU A 71 7.13 10.46 4.38
CA LEU A 71 8.30 9.75 4.88
C LEU A 71 9.37 10.70 5.43
N ALA A 72 9.63 11.82 4.75
CA ALA A 72 10.60 12.81 5.20
C ALA A 72 10.25 13.41 6.57
N PHE A 73 8.96 13.62 6.85
CA PHE A 73 8.52 14.27 8.09
C PHE A 73 8.09 13.30 9.20
N LYS A 74 7.55 12.11 8.87
CA LYS A 74 7.00 11.17 9.86
C LYS A 74 7.74 9.84 9.94
N GLY A 75 8.58 9.51 8.97
CA GLY A 75 9.32 8.24 8.90
C GLY A 75 8.45 6.99 8.68
N LYS A 76 7.13 7.16 8.52
CA LYS A 76 6.16 6.07 8.32
C LYS A 76 4.93 6.55 7.58
N ALA A 77 4.19 5.61 7.00
CA ALA A 77 2.90 5.87 6.37
C ALA A 77 1.89 6.50 7.34
N VAL A 78 0.97 7.30 6.82
CA VAL A 78 -0.15 7.86 7.57
C VAL A 78 -1.40 7.02 7.38
N GLU A 79 -2.21 6.91 8.42
CA GLU A 79 -3.55 6.33 8.30
C GLU A 79 -4.50 7.34 7.66
N GLY A 80 -5.43 6.81 6.85
CA GLY A 80 -6.51 7.56 6.25
C GLY A 80 -7.80 6.75 6.23
N VAL A 81 -8.75 7.19 5.41
CA VAL A 81 -10.05 6.52 5.24
C VAL A 81 -10.46 6.50 3.77
N VAL A 82 -11.17 5.45 3.39
CA VAL A 82 -11.95 5.42 2.15
C VAL A 82 -13.25 6.16 2.41
N SER A 83 -13.35 7.41 1.96
CA SER A 83 -14.50 8.28 2.22
C SER A 83 -15.70 7.98 1.31
N GLN A 84 -15.46 7.39 0.14
CA GLN A 84 -16.52 6.92 -0.77
C GLN A 84 -16.01 5.75 -1.59
N ARG A 85 -16.86 4.73 -1.81
CA ARG A 85 -16.60 3.65 -2.76
C ARG A 85 -17.82 3.47 -3.65
N GLY A 86 -17.65 3.66 -4.96
CA GLY A 86 -18.65 3.39 -5.98
C GLY A 86 -18.13 2.41 -7.03
N ALA A 87 -18.97 2.09 -8.01
CA ALA A 87 -18.63 1.13 -9.08
C ALA A 87 -17.42 1.58 -9.91
N ASN A 88 -17.34 2.86 -10.26
CA ASN A 88 -16.30 3.42 -11.14
C ASN A 88 -15.30 4.31 -10.41
N ARG A 89 -15.49 4.60 -9.12
CA ARG A 89 -14.73 5.62 -8.40
C ARG A 89 -14.50 5.27 -6.94
N ILE A 90 -13.31 5.52 -6.44
CA ILE A 90 -12.99 5.47 -5.01
C ILE A 90 -12.49 6.84 -4.57
N ALA A 91 -12.95 7.33 -3.42
CA ALA A 91 -12.45 8.53 -2.78
C ALA A 91 -11.71 8.18 -1.48
N PHE A 92 -10.57 8.81 -1.30
CA PHE A 92 -9.67 8.66 -0.16
C PHE A 92 -9.52 9.99 0.54
N THR A 93 -9.45 9.97 1.86
CA THR A 93 -9.18 11.15 2.68
C THR A 93 -8.13 10.79 3.72
N TRP A 94 -7.11 11.64 3.87
CA TRP A 94 -6.16 11.54 4.97
C TRP A 94 -5.75 12.94 5.43
N THR A 95 -5.30 13.04 6.68
CA THR A 95 -4.80 14.28 7.24
C THR A 95 -3.33 14.11 7.57
N PHE A 96 -2.52 15.00 7.06
CA PHE A 96 -1.14 15.15 7.48
C PHE A 96 -1.11 16.19 8.59
N GLY A 97 -1.06 15.70 9.83
CA GLY A 97 -1.04 16.55 11.03
C GLY A 97 0.15 17.52 11.07
N PRO A 98 0.15 18.46 12.04
CA PRO A 98 1.18 19.47 12.10
C PRO A 98 2.55 18.83 12.33
N VAL A 99 3.56 19.32 11.63
CA VAL A 99 4.94 18.83 11.75
C VAL A 99 5.89 20.00 11.91
N VAL A 100 6.98 19.77 12.62
CA VAL A 100 8.06 20.76 12.74
C VAL A 100 9.12 20.41 11.71
N ASP A 101 9.48 21.37 10.86
CA ASP A 101 10.54 21.17 9.87
C ASP A 101 11.94 21.29 10.48
N GLY A 102 12.97 21.02 9.68
CA GLY A 102 14.37 21.13 10.11
C GLY A 102 14.80 22.55 10.52
N ARG A 103 13.99 23.58 10.24
CA ARG A 103 14.21 24.99 10.61
C ARG A 103 13.40 25.39 11.85
N LYS A 104 12.78 24.44 12.55
CA LYS A 104 11.88 24.68 13.70
C LYS A 104 10.61 25.46 13.34
N MET A 105 10.22 25.45 12.07
CA MET A 105 8.96 26.04 11.60
C MET A 105 7.84 25.01 11.73
N VAL A 106 6.67 25.46 12.16
CA VAL A 106 5.49 24.60 12.28
C VAL A 106 4.75 24.63 10.94
N VAL A 107 4.69 23.48 10.28
CA VAL A 107 3.77 23.23 9.18
C VAL A 107 2.43 22.88 9.77
N GLU A 108 1.39 23.63 9.41
CA GLU A 108 0.03 23.34 9.87
C GLU A 108 -0.52 22.02 9.32
N ALA A 109 -1.53 21.47 9.98
CA ALA A 109 -2.20 20.28 9.48
C ALA A 109 -2.84 20.55 8.11
N VAL A 110 -2.60 19.67 7.16
CA VAL A 110 -3.22 19.69 5.83
C VAL A 110 -4.07 18.45 5.60
N LYS A 111 -5.21 18.64 4.96
CA LYS A 111 -6.15 17.60 4.58
C LYS A 111 -6.02 17.29 3.10
N TYR A 112 -5.82 16.01 2.81
CA TYR A 112 -5.76 15.49 1.46
C TYR A 112 -7.08 14.80 1.10
N ARG A 113 -7.51 15.00 -0.14
CA ARG A 113 -8.64 14.29 -0.75
C ARG A 113 -8.19 13.78 -2.10
N ALA A 114 -8.21 12.46 -2.28
CA ALA A 114 -7.93 11.85 -3.57
C ALA A 114 -9.18 11.17 -4.13
N SER A 115 -9.35 11.23 -5.44
CA SER A 115 -10.37 10.48 -6.16
C SER A 115 -9.70 9.69 -7.28
N LEU A 116 -9.91 8.39 -7.28
CA LEU A 116 -9.42 7.45 -8.29
C LEU A 116 -10.60 6.97 -9.13
N ASP A 117 -10.49 7.13 -10.44
CA ASP A 117 -11.34 6.45 -11.41
C ASP A 117 -10.83 5.02 -11.63
N LEU A 118 -11.69 4.02 -11.44
CA LEU A 118 -11.30 2.61 -11.46
C LEU A 118 -11.09 2.06 -12.87
N ASN A 119 -11.68 2.69 -13.89
CA ASN A 119 -11.62 2.24 -15.28
C ASN A 119 -10.38 2.78 -15.97
N THR A 120 -10.16 4.09 -15.86
CA THR A 120 -9.03 4.81 -16.50
C THR A 120 -7.78 4.83 -15.63
N LYS A 121 -7.91 4.50 -14.35
CA LYS A 121 -6.87 4.67 -13.32
C LYS A 121 -6.41 6.11 -13.12
N ALA A 122 -7.16 7.09 -13.63
CA ALA A 122 -6.87 8.50 -13.42
C ALA A 122 -7.09 8.85 -11.95
N VAL A 123 -6.15 9.58 -11.35
CA VAL A 123 -6.26 10.08 -9.98
C VAL A 123 -6.22 11.59 -9.96
N ARG A 124 -7.05 12.18 -9.11
CA ARG A 124 -7.00 13.59 -8.75
C ARG A 124 -6.78 13.72 -7.25
N VAL A 125 -5.79 14.51 -6.84
CA VAL A 125 -5.48 14.81 -5.45
C VAL A 125 -5.67 16.29 -5.20
N ILE A 126 -6.31 16.64 -4.09
CA ILE A 126 -6.49 18.02 -3.62
C ILE A 126 -5.93 18.09 -2.20
N VAL A 127 -5.13 19.12 -1.92
CA VAL A 127 -4.59 19.41 -0.59
C VAL A 127 -5.10 20.77 -0.15
N GLN A 128 -5.61 20.82 1.07
CA GLN A 128 -6.14 22.05 1.68
C GLN A 128 -5.63 22.14 3.12
N PRO A 129 -5.40 23.34 3.66
CA PRO A 129 -5.25 23.50 5.11
C PRO A 129 -6.46 22.88 5.84
N ASP A 130 -6.23 22.14 6.93
CA ASP A 130 -7.34 21.54 7.70
C ASP A 130 -8.16 22.61 8.46
N GLY A 131 -7.70 23.87 8.48
CA GLY A 131 -8.41 25.04 9.02
C GLY A 131 -8.57 25.04 10.55
N LYS A 132 -8.09 23.98 11.24
CA LYS A 132 -8.17 23.84 12.69
C LYS A 132 -7.06 24.57 13.44
N SER A 133 -6.00 25.01 12.76
CA SER A 133 -4.92 25.80 13.34
C SER A 133 -5.28 27.28 13.35
N ARG A 134 -6.02 27.74 14.36
CA ARG A 134 -6.25 29.17 14.62
C ARG A 134 -5.18 29.81 15.51
N GLY A 135 -3.97 29.26 15.52
CA GLY A 135 -2.89 29.62 16.45
C GLY A 135 -1.63 30.10 15.73
N ARG A 136 -1.55 31.41 15.53
CA ARG A 136 -0.41 32.26 15.16
C ARG A 136 1.00 31.68 15.47
N THR A 137 1.70 31.12 14.48
CA THR A 137 3.17 31.32 14.24
C THR A 137 3.69 30.58 13.00
N GLY A 138 4.24 31.35 12.04
CA GLY A 138 5.44 30.97 11.27
C GLY A 138 5.34 29.82 10.28
N GLY A 139 4.73 30.07 9.11
CA GLY A 139 4.71 29.14 7.97
C GLY A 139 3.40 29.28 7.21
N HIS A 140 3.19 30.40 6.51
CA HIS A 140 1.95 30.64 5.81
C HIS A 140 1.83 29.68 4.62
N VAL A 141 1.07 28.61 4.79
CA VAL A 141 0.35 28.02 3.66
C VAL A 141 -0.73 29.05 3.35
N ASP A 142 -0.70 29.65 2.17
CA ASP A 142 -1.73 30.61 1.78
C ASP A 142 -3.09 29.96 2.00
N ASN A 143 -3.87 30.48 2.95
CA ASN A 143 -5.15 29.90 3.41
C ASN A 143 -6.23 29.85 2.31
N ASN A 144 -5.88 30.19 1.08
CA ASN A 144 -6.74 30.29 -0.08
C ASN A 144 -6.23 29.50 -1.30
N SER A 145 -5.10 28.79 -1.21
CA SER A 145 -4.58 28.00 -2.33
C SER A 145 -4.86 26.51 -2.14
N ASP A 146 -5.89 26.00 -2.81
CA ASP A 146 -6.02 24.57 -3.04
C ASP A 146 -4.84 24.09 -3.89
N PHE A 147 -3.98 23.22 -3.36
CA PHE A 147 -3.03 22.50 -4.19
C PHE A 147 -3.74 21.34 -4.89
N ARG A 148 -3.47 21.16 -6.17
CA ARG A 148 -4.16 20.18 -7.01
C ARG A 148 -3.14 19.39 -7.80
N GLY A 149 -3.37 18.10 -7.89
CA GLY A 149 -2.57 17.22 -8.71
C GLY A 149 -3.44 16.23 -9.47
N THR A 150 -2.98 15.85 -10.66
CA THR A 150 -3.59 14.79 -11.45
C THR A 150 -2.52 13.81 -11.91
N GLY A 151 -2.88 12.52 -11.95
CA GLY A 151 -1.96 11.44 -12.25
C GLY A 151 -2.67 10.18 -12.74
N SER A 152 -1.94 9.09 -12.76
CA SER A 152 -2.44 7.75 -13.06
C SER A 152 -1.88 6.73 -12.08
N CYS A 153 -2.66 5.73 -11.70
CA CYS A 153 -2.23 4.70 -10.76
C CYS A 153 -2.07 3.32 -11.41
N SER A 154 -1.04 2.58 -11.01
CA SER A 154 -1.02 1.12 -11.16
C SER A 154 -1.63 0.46 -9.93
N THR A 155 -2.23 -0.72 -10.11
CA THR A 155 -2.85 -1.48 -9.02
C THR A 155 -2.11 -2.78 -8.78
N PHE A 156 -2.01 -3.18 -7.52
CA PHE A 156 -1.46 -4.47 -7.13
C PHE A 156 -2.21 -5.03 -5.92
N ASP A 157 -2.10 -6.34 -5.73
CA ASP A 157 -2.71 -7.02 -4.59
C ASP A 157 -1.85 -6.80 -3.35
N ALA A 158 -2.47 -6.25 -2.30
CA ALA A 158 -1.84 -6.19 -1.00
C ALA A 158 -2.03 -7.55 -0.33
N VAL A 159 -0.93 -8.20 0.02
CA VAL A 159 -0.90 -9.53 0.64
C VAL A 159 -0.41 -9.43 2.08
N ALA A 160 -0.95 -10.26 2.96
CA ALA A 160 -0.37 -10.42 4.29
C ALA A 160 1.01 -11.07 4.16
N SER A 161 1.99 -10.51 4.87
CA SER A 161 3.30 -11.12 5.11
C SER A 161 3.22 -12.16 6.21
#